data_AF-A0AA97J431-F1
#
_entry.id   AF-A0AA97J431-F1
#
_cell.length_a   1.000
_cell.length_b   1.000
_cell.length_c   1.000
_cell.angle_alpha   90.00
_cell.angle_beta   90.00
_cell.angle_gamma   90.00
#
_symmetry.space_group_name_H-M   'P 1'
#
loop_
_entity.id
_entity.type
_entity.pdbx_description
1 polymer ?
#
loop_
_entity_poly.entity_id
_entity_poly.type
_entity_poly.pdbx_seq_one_letter_code
_entity_poly.pdbx_strand_id
1 'polypeptide(L)'
;MISTEEAESITTLIQYQHGFVISKVMFTACELGVFDLLLESGEPLSSTTIAECLGTSPHGMELLLGACVALKLLRTERKDEQVLYGNTDLSSLCLGKSSPKSQYHHMMWFSESTYLNLHYLADAVREGKNLNEKSLNSKNFYEGIYRSEEQMQRFMSYMNGTWSLGGRDVIAAFDLSQFPQICDLGGSSGALAKECIYLYPYCTVTILDLPEVVRTAKKHFISEEEQRIHFIEGDFFEDLIPEADLYILARICHNWTDEKCAQLLTKVYKACKPRGGVLIIEMVLNEDRKGPLLAHLQSILMLVRTEGKERTPLEYSTLLSAAGFKEAERKKTRLYDAILARK
;
A
#
# COMPACT_ATOMS: atom_id res chain seq x y z
N MET A 1 40.72 -18.86 -10.14
CA MET A 1 40.04 -18.08 -9.07
C MET A 1 39.03 -17.20 -9.77
N ILE A 2 37.78 -17.24 -9.30
CA ILE A 2 36.70 -16.35 -9.77
C ILE A 2 37.10 -14.91 -9.44
N SER A 3 36.84 -13.95 -10.33
CA SER A 3 37.15 -12.53 -10.05
C SER A 3 36.22 -12.00 -8.94
N THR A 4 36.62 -10.94 -8.24
CA THR A 4 35.77 -10.34 -7.19
C THR A 4 34.41 -9.91 -7.75
N GLU A 5 34.37 -9.34 -8.95
CA GLU A 5 33.15 -8.92 -9.63
C GLU A 5 32.24 -10.10 -10.01
N GLU A 6 32.81 -11.22 -10.44
CA GLU A 6 32.07 -12.44 -10.76
C GLU A 6 31.50 -13.07 -9.48
N ALA A 7 32.24 -13.06 -8.37
CA ALA A 7 31.76 -13.54 -7.07
C ALA A 7 30.61 -12.68 -6.50
N GLU A 8 30.69 -11.35 -6.64
CA GLU A 8 29.61 -10.43 -6.27
C GLU A 8 28.36 -10.69 -7.11
N SER A 9 28.52 -10.84 -8.43
CA SER A 9 27.41 -11.12 -9.35
C SER A 9 26.69 -12.43 -9.00
N ILE A 10 27.44 -13.50 -8.70
CA ILE A 10 26.87 -14.79 -8.26
C ILE A 10 26.11 -14.62 -6.95
N THR A 11 26.67 -13.87 -6.00
CA THR A 11 26.02 -13.61 -4.70
C THR A 11 24.70 -12.86 -4.88
N THR A 12 24.68 -11.84 -5.73
CA THR A 12 23.46 -11.09 -6.05
C THR A 12 22.40 -11.98 -6.71
N LEU A 13 22.79 -12.84 -7.67
CA LEU A 13 21.86 -13.78 -8.31
C LEU A 13 21.21 -14.71 -7.29
N ILE A 14 22.01 -15.29 -6.39
CA ILE A 14 21.52 -16.19 -5.33
C ILE A 14 20.56 -15.45 -4.39
N GLN A 15 20.86 -14.21 -4.02
CA GLN A 15 19.96 -13.39 -3.20
C GLN A 15 18.60 -13.17 -3.87
N TYR A 16 18.58 -12.90 -5.18
CA TYR A 16 17.33 -12.76 -5.93
C TYR A 16 16.55 -14.08 -6.05
N GLN A 17 17.24 -15.21 -6.27
CA GLN A 17 16.61 -16.53 -6.29
C GLN A 17 15.92 -16.85 -4.97
N HIS A 18 16.50 -16.45 -3.85
CA HIS A 18 15.90 -16.66 -2.52
C HIS A 18 14.93 -15.57 -2.07
N GLY A 19 14.73 -14.49 -2.84
CA GLY A 19 13.90 -13.35 -2.44
C GLY A 19 12.46 -13.73 -2.08
N PHE A 20 11.88 -14.71 -2.79
CA PHE A 20 10.54 -15.20 -2.49
C PHE A 20 10.48 -15.97 -1.16
N VAL A 21 11.53 -16.73 -0.84
CA VAL A 21 11.65 -17.48 0.43
C VAL A 21 11.79 -16.49 1.58
N ILE A 22 12.64 -15.49 1.42
CA ILE A 22 12.83 -14.41 2.41
C ILE A 22 11.49 -13.71 2.71
N SER A 23 10.74 -13.38 1.65
CA SER A 23 9.41 -12.77 1.79
C SER A 23 8.46 -13.68 2.57
N LYS A 24 8.40 -14.97 2.22
CA LYS A 24 7.49 -15.92 2.88
C LYS A 24 7.87 -16.19 4.34
N VAL A 25 9.16 -16.21 4.69
CA VAL A 25 9.63 -16.30 6.09
C VAL A 25 9.07 -15.14 6.91
N MET A 26 9.21 -13.90 6.42
CA MET A 26 8.68 -12.72 7.12
C MET A 26 7.14 -12.79 7.25
N PHE A 27 6.44 -13.18 6.18
CA PHE A 27 4.99 -13.31 6.20
C PHE A 27 4.51 -14.36 7.20
N THR A 28 5.15 -15.53 7.21
CA THR A 28 4.81 -16.63 8.11
C THR A 28 5.07 -16.28 9.57
N ALA A 29 6.17 -15.56 9.88
CA ALA A 29 6.42 -15.08 11.24
C ALA A 29 5.34 -14.08 11.72
N CYS A 30 4.84 -13.21 10.83
CA CYS A 30 3.69 -12.36 11.12
C CYS A 30 2.41 -13.18 11.33
N GLU A 31 2.11 -14.11 10.42
CA GLU A 31 0.90 -14.94 10.43
C GLU A 31 0.79 -15.77 11.71
N LEU A 32 1.90 -16.37 12.15
CA LEU A 32 1.97 -17.14 13.39
C LEU A 32 1.96 -16.28 14.65
N GLY A 33 2.06 -14.95 14.55
CA GLY A 33 2.03 -14.05 15.70
C GLY A 33 3.33 -13.98 16.50
N VAL A 34 4.47 -14.32 15.89
CA VAL A 34 5.79 -14.30 16.58
C VAL A 34 6.12 -12.91 17.10
N PHE A 35 5.97 -11.89 16.25
CA PHE A 35 6.32 -10.51 16.62
C PHE A 35 5.37 -9.93 17.66
N ASP A 36 4.08 -10.31 17.62
CA ASP A 36 3.08 -9.89 18.60
C ASP A 36 3.36 -10.49 19.98
N LEU A 37 3.59 -11.80 20.05
CA LEU A 37 3.92 -12.49 21.30
C LEU A 37 5.15 -11.88 21.99
N LEU A 38 6.22 -11.63 21.22
CA LEU A 38 7.43 -11.02 21.73
C LEU A 38 7.24 -9.56 22.17
N LEU A 39 6.34 -8.82 21.51
CA LEU A 39 6.02 -7.45 21.89
C LEU A 39 5.19 -7.41 23.17
N GLU A 40 4.19 -8.27 23.29
CA GLU A 40 3.30 -8.38 24.46
C GLU A 40 4.02 -8.93 25.69
N SER A 41 4.94 -9.87 25.51
CA SER A 41 5.73 -10.42 26.62
C SER A 41 6.65 -9.39 27.26
N GLY A 42 7.09 -8.36 26.52
CA GLY A 42 8.06 -7.36 26.99
C GLY A 42 9.48 -7.87 27.23
N GLU A 43 9.71 -9.18 27.16
CA GLU A 43 10.99 -9.85 27.41
C GLU A 43 11.33 -10.86 26.28
N PRO A 44 12.63 -11.14 26.03
CA PRO A 44 13.03 -12.20 25.10
C PRO A 44 12.59 -13.58 25.57
N LEU A 45 12.09 -14.41 24.65
CA LEU A 45 11.57 -15.75 24.94
C LEU A 45 12.40 -16.84 24.27
N SER A 46 12.42 -18.04 24.86
CA SER A 46 13.06 -19.20 24.24
C SER A 46 12.27 -19.71 23.04
N SER A 47 12.94 -20.38 22.08
CA SER A 47 12.25 -21.01 20.95
C SER A 47 11.17 -22.01 21.40
N THR A 48 11.43 -22.77 22.46
CA THR A 48 10.46 -23.74 23.01
C THR A 48 9.23 -23.04 23.55
N THR A 49 9.42 -21.97 24.33
CA THR A 49 8.31 -21.17 24.87
C THR A 49 7.47 -20.53 23.75
N ILE A 50 8.12 -19.97 22.73
CA ILE A 50 7.42 -19.38 21.58
C ILE A 50 6.61 -20.46 20.84
N ALA A 51 7.20 -21.65 20.63
CA ALA A 51 6.52 -22.75 19.97
C ALA A 51 5.28 -23.22 20.74
N GLU A 52 5.40 -23.37 22.06
CA GLU A 52 4.30 -23.75 22.96
C GLU A 52 3.18 -22.70 22.96
N CYS A 53 3.52 -21.41 23.13
CA CYS A 53 2.54 -20.32 23.16
C CYS A 53 1.77 -20.18 21.84
N LEU A 54 2.42 -20.44 20.70
CA LEU A 54 1.82 -20.30 19.37
C LEU A 54 1.28 -21.62 18.81
N GLY A 55 1.36 -22.73 19.55
CA GLY A 55 0.85 -24.03 19.12
C GLY A 55 1.55 -24.59 17.88
N THR A 56 2.86 -24.37 17.75
CA THR A 56 3.67 -24.80 16.59
C THR A 56 4.67 -25.90 16.95
N SER A 57 5.23 -26.58 15.95
CA SER A 57 6.26 -27.59 16.21
C SER A 57 7.56 -26.94 16.70
N PRO A 58 8.26 -27.52 17.70
CA PRO A 58 9.53 -26.97 18.19
C PRO A 58 10.56 -26.79 17.08
N HIS A 59 10.71 -27.80 16.21
CA HIS A 59 11.67 -27.77 15.11
C HIS A 59 11.32 -26.70 14.05
N GLY A 60 10.05 -26.57 13.68
CA GLY A 60 9.62 -25.58 12.69
C GLY A 60 9.81 -24.15 13.19
N MET A 61 9.47 -23.91 14.46
CA MET A 61 9.67 -22.61 15.10
C MET A 61 11.16 -22.26 15.21
N GLU A 62 12.01 -23.20 15.63
CA GLU A 62 13.46 -22.97 15.71
C GLU A 62 14.06 -22.53 14.36
N LEU A 63 13.69 -23.21 13.25
CA LEU A 63 14.12 -22.84 11.90
C LEU A 63 13.61 -21.46 11.49
N LEU A 64 12.34 -21.16 11.77
CA LEU A 64 11.74 -19.87 11.44
C LEU A 64 12.40 -18.71 12.20
N LEU A 65 12.61 -18.88 13.50
CA LEU A 65 13.27 -17.88 14.35
C LEU A 65 14.72 -17.68 13.92
N GLY A 66 15.45 -18.76 13.63
CA GLY A 66 16.81 -18.69 13.10
C GLY A 66 16.89 -17.88 11.80
N ALA A 67 15.95 -18.09 10.87
CA ALA A 67 15.85 -17.30 9.65
C ALA A 67 15.52 -15.82 9.93
N CYS A 68 14.60 -15.54 10.86
CA CYS A 68 14.25 -14.17 11.25
C CYS A 68 15.44 -13.42 11.89
N VAL A 69 16.29 -14.11 12.65
CA VAL A 69 17.54 -13.54 13.18
C VAL A 69 18.51 -13.22 12.05
N ALA A 70 18.70 -14.13 11.10
CA ALA A 70 19.56 -13.90 9.93
C ALA A 70 19.08 -12.71 9.07
N LEU A 71 17.75 -12.51 8.99
CA LEU A 71 17.12 -11.37 8.33
C LEU A 71 17.12 -10.08 9.17
N LYS A 72 17.66 -10.11 10.39
CA LYS A 72 17.69 -8.98 11.33
C LYS A 72 16.29 -8.48 11.74
N LEU A 73 15.29 -9.37 11.67
CA LEU A 73 13.95 -9.13 12.19
C LEU A 73 13.86 -9.46 13.68
N LEU A 74 14.67 -10.40 14.15
CA LEU A 74 14.81 -10.74 15.56
C LEU A 74 16.26 -10.55 16.01
N ARG A 75 16.43 -10.25 17.30
CA ARG A 75 17.72 -10.29 17.99
C ARG A 75 17.77 -11.54 18.88
N THR A 76 18.98 -11.93 19.27
CA THR A 76 19.18 -13.00 20.24
C THR A 76 19.96 -12.53 21.45
N GLU A 77 19.63 -13.09 22.60
CA GLU A 77 20.30 -12.88 23.88
C GLU A 77 20.61 -14.26 24.47
N ARG A 78 21.74 -14.38 25.20
CA ARG A 78 22.09 -15.63 25.90
C ARG A 78 21.88 -15.43 27.40
N LYS A 79 21.10 -16.32 28.01
CA LYS A 79 20.87 -16.35 29.46
C LYS A 79 20.85 -17.81 29.92
N ASP A 80 21.65 -18.12 30.94
CA ASP A 80 21.74 -19.47 31.53
C ASP A 80 21.92 -20.59 30.47
N GLU A 81 22.84 -20.39 29.53
CA GLU A 81 23.14 -21.26 28.38
C GLU A 81 22.00 -21.42 27.33
N GLN A 82 20.87 -20.75 27.52
CA GLN A 82 19.74 -20.74 26.59
C GLN A 82 19.79 -19.53 25.65
N VAL A 83 19.39 -19.72 24.39
CA VAL A 83 19.18 -18.65 23.41
C VAL A 83 17.74 -18.14 23.54
N LEU A 84 17.60 -16.85 23.78
CA LEU A 84 16.33 -16.14 23.84
C LEU A 84 16.20 -15.20 22.64
N TYR A 85 15.00 -15.06 22.11
CA TYR A 85 14.67 -14.28 20.92
C TYR A 85 13.84 -13.06 21.34
N GLY A 86 14.17 -11.90 20.77
CA GLY A 86 13.41 -10.67 20.96
C GLY A 86 13.21 -9.93 19.65
N ASN A 87 12.21 -9.06 19.60
CA ASN A 87 12.00 -8.17 18.46
C ASN A 87 13.21 -7.23 18.23
N THR A 88 13.47 -6.82 16.99
CA THR A 88 14.30 -5.62 16.75
C THR A 88 13.42 -4.37 16.77
N ASP A 89 14.03 -3.18 16.74
CA ASP A 89 13.28 -1.93 16.61
C ASP A 89 12.40 -1.94 15.34
N LEU A 90 12.90 -2.54 14.26
CA LEU A 90 12.16 -2.68 13.01
C LEU A 90 10.92 -3.57 13.18
N SER A 91 11.06 -4.76 13.79
CA SER A 91 9.92 -5.67 13.92
C SER A 91 8.90 -5.17 14.96
N SER A 92 9.35 -4.55 16.06
CA SER A 92 8.47 -3.88 17.02
C SER A 92 7.68 -2.74 16.37
N LEU A 93 8.34 -1.92 15.55
CA LEU A 93 7.72 -0.76 14.92
C LEU A 93 6.77 -1.15 13.78
N CYS A 94 7.13 -2.12 12.95
CA CYS A 94 6.44 -2.37 11.68
C CYS A 94 5.72 -3.72 11.61
N LEU A 95 6.05 -4.71 12.44
CA LEU A 95 5.50 -6.07 12.30
C LEU A 95 4.59 -6.49 13.46
N GLY A 96 4.65 -5.80 14.60
CA GLY A 96 3.65 -5.94 15.67
C GLY A 96 2.32 -5.26 15.31
N LYS A 97 1.19 -5.91 15.54
CA LYS A 97 -0.17 -5.43 15.23
C LYS A 97 -0.57 -4.19 16.01
N SER A 98 -0.15 -4.08 17.27
CA SER A 98 -0.51 -2.97 18.15
C SER A 98 0.25 -1.67 17.83
N SER A 99 1.29 -1.73 17.00
CA SER A 99 2.03 -0.53 16.61
C SER A 99 1.19 0.38 15.70
N PRO A 100 1.21 1.71 15.90
CA PRO A 100 0.55 2.65 14.99
C PRO A 100 1.16 2.64 13.57
N LYS A 101 2.38 2.13 13.40
CA LYS A 101 3.05 1.96 12.11
C LYS A 101 3.00 0.52 11.57
N SER A 102 2.15 -0.31 12.17
CA SER A 102 2.05 -1.73 11.81
C SER A 102 1.78 -1.92 10.32
N GLN A 103 2.54 -2.86 9.74
CA GLN A 103 2.41 -3.38 8.39
C GLN A 103 1.89 -4.83 8.40
N TYR A 104 1.32 -5.31 9.52
CA TYR A 104 0.80 -6.66 9.62
C TYR A 104 -0.16 -7.01 8.48
N HIS A 105 -1.18 -6.18 8.25
CA HIS A 105 -2.15 -6.38 7.17
C HIS A 105 -1.52 -6.31 5.78
N HIS A 106 -0.40 -5.58 5.64
CA HIS A 106 0.39 -5.57 4.42
C HIS A 106 1.07 -6.93 4.18
N MET A 107 1.66 -7.52 5.21
CA MET A 107 2.26 -8.85 5.12
C MET A 107 1.22 -9.94 4.81
N MET A 108 0.04 -9.88 5.44
CA MET A 108 -1.04 -10.85 5.16
C MET A 108 -1.54 -10.72 3.72
N TRP A 109 -1.80 -9.49 3.24
CA TRP A 109 -2.21 -9.26 1.86
C TRP A 109 -1.16 -9.74 0.84
N PHE A 110 0.13 -9.51 1.13
CA PHE A 110 1.19 -10.01 0.28
C PHE A 110 1.27 -11.54 0.28
N SER A 111 1.14 -12.17 1.45
CA SER A 111 1.19 -13.62 1.62
C SER A 111 0.04 -14.36 0.93
N GLU A 112 -1.19 -13.87 1.14
CA GLU A 112 -2.43 -14.56 0.77
C GLU A 112 -2.91 -14.22 -0.64
N SER A 113 -2.54 -13.04 -1.15
CA SER A 113 -3.02 -12.56 -2.45
C SER A 113 -1.86 -12.30 -3.40
N THR A 114 -0.95 -11.39 -3.08
CA THR A 114 0.07 -10.94 -4.05
C THR A 114 1.01 -12.07 -4.45
N TYR A 115 1.49 -12.84 -3.47
CA TYR A 115 2.41 -13.96 -3.70
C TYR A 115 1.78 -15.05 -4.58
N LEU A 116 0.50 -15.38 -4.35
CA LEU A 116 -0.21 -16.37 -5.16
C LEU A 116 -0.46 -15.86 -6.60
N ASN A 117 -0.82 -14.59 -6.75
CA ASN A 117 -1.03 -13.97 -8.06
C ASN A 117 0.23 -13.99 -8.94
N LEU A 118 1.41 -13.82 -8.33
CA LEU A 118 2.69 -13.84 -9.05
C LEU A 118 3.00 -15.20 -9.71
N HIS A 119 2.32 -16.29 -9.31
CA HIS A 119 2.37 -17.56 -10.04
C HIS A 119 2.03 -17.40 -11.53
N TYR A 120 1.11 -16.50 -11.86
CA TYR A 120 0.65 -16.26 -13.23
C TYR A 120 1.42 -15.15 -13.97
N LEU A 121 2.51 -14.62 -13.40
CA LEU A 121 3.22 -13.47 -13.97
C LEU A 121 3.73 -13.74 -15.39
N ALA A 122 4.27 -14.93 -15.67
CA ALA A 122 4.79 -15.25 -17.00
C ALA A 122 3.70 -15.19 -18.09
N ASP A 123 2.49 -15.65 -17.77
CA ASP A 123 1.34 -15.59 -18.69
C ASP A 123 0.83 -14.15 -18.82
N ALA A 124 0.76 -13.39 -17.71
CA ALA A 124 0.39 -11.97 -17.75
C ALA A 124 1.34 -11.15 -18.63
N VAL A 125 2.65 -11.46 -18.62
CA VAL A 125 3.64 -10.84 -19.50
C VAL A 125 3.43 -11.23 -20.96
N ARG A 126 3.13 -12.51 -21.25
CA ARG A 126 2.87 -12.97 -22.62
C ARG A 126 1.61 -12.35 -23.21
N GLU A 127 0.56 -12.24 -22.41
CA GLU A 127 -0.76 -11.76 -22.84
C GLU A 127 -0.93 -10.24 -22.72
N GLY A 128 -0.06 -9.57 -21.94
CA GLY A 128 -0.12 -8.12 -21.72
C GLY A 128 -1.34 -7.66 -20.91
N LYS A 129 -1.93 -8.53 -20.08
CA LYS A 129 -3.13 -8.24 -19.29
C LYS A 129 -3.16 -9.03 -17.98
N ASN A 130 -3.99 -8.59 -17.04
CA ASN A 130 -4.23 -9.32 -15.80
C ASN A 130 -4.89 -10.68 -16.07
N LEU A 131 -4.74 -11.59 -15.09
CA LEU A 131 -5.30 -12.93 -15.14
C LEU A 131 -6.27 -13.17 -13.98
N ASN A 132 -7.05 -12.13 -13.62
CA ASN A 132 -7.98 -12.16 -12.50
C ASN A 132 -9.03 -13.27 -12.60
N GLU A 133 -9.43 -13.66 -13.81
CA GLU A 133 -10.34 -14.80 -13.99
C GLU A 133 -9.74 -16.11 -13.47
N LYS A 134 -8.42 -16.29 -13.59
CA LYS A 134 -7.71 -17.47 -13.08
C LYS A 134 -7.41 -17.36 -11.58
N SER A 135 -7.06 -16.17 -11.10
CA SER A 135 -6.58 -16.00 -9.72
C SER A 135 -7.66 -15.60 -8.71
N LEU A 136 -8.69 -14.87 -9.15
CA LEU A 136 -9.78 -14.34 -8.31
C LEU A 136 -11.16 -14.87 -8.71
N ASN A 137 -11.27 -15.66 -9.79
CA ASN A 137 -12.54 -16.09 -10.38
C ASN A 137 -13.47 -14.91 -10.74
N SER A 138 -12.91 -13.76 -11.11
CA SER A 138 -13.65 -12.60 -11.60
C SER A 138 -12.89 -11.88 -12.71
N LYS A 139 -13.63 -11.26 -13.64
CA LYS A 139 -13.06 -10.37 -14.67
C LYS A 139 -12.64 -9.02 -14.10
N ASN A 140 -13.32 -8.55 -13.04
CA ASN A 140 -13.05 -7.27 -12.41
C ASN A 140 -12.26 -7.48 -11.13
N PHE A 141 -11.13 -6.79 -11.00
CA PHE A 141 -10.26 -6.89 -9.83
C PHE A 141 -11.02 -6.60 -8.52
N TYR A 142 -11.75 -5.48 -8.49
CA TYR A 142 -12.48 -5.02 -7.31
C TYR A 142 -13.63 -5.96 -6.94
N GLU A 143 -14.38 -6.46 -7.93
CA GLU A 143 -15.42 -7.48 -7.70
C GLU A 143 -14.84 -8.75 -7.07
N GLY A 144 -13.69 -9.22 -7.58
CA GLY A 144 -13.02 -10.41 -7.06
C GLY A 144 -12.50 -10.24 -5.62
N ILE A 145 -11.89 -9.10 -5.29
CA ILE A 145 -11.36 -8.84 -3.94
C ILE A 145 -12.47 -8.46 -2.94
N TYR A 146 -13.59 -7.89 -3.38
CA TYR A 146 -14.73 -7.48 -2.55
C TYR A 146 -15.84 -8.52 -2.44
N ARG A 147 -15.55 -9.78 -2.82
CA ARG A 147 -16.51 -10.90 -2.79
C ARG A 147 -17.15 -11.19 -1.42
N SER A 148 -16.59 -10.68 -0.32
CA SER A 148 -17.21 -10.74 1.01
C SER A 148 -16.76 -9.55 1.88
N GLU A 149 -17.55 -9.23 2.92
CA GLU A 149 -17.22 -8.16 3.88
C GLU A 149 -15.84 -8.39 4.53
N GLU A 150 -15.52 -9.63 4.90
CA GLU A 150 -14.22 -9.99 5.47
C GLU A 150 -13.06 -9.68 4.52
N GLN A 151 -13.17 -10.05 3.25
CA GLN A 151 -12.10 -9.82 2.27
C GLN A 151 -11.95 -8.34 1.94
N MET A 152 -13.06 -7.62 1.89
CA MET A 152 -13.06 -6.16 1.76
C MET A 152 -12.39 -5.50 2.95
N GLN A 153 -12.73 -5.88 4.18
CA GLN A 153 -12.09 -5.36 5.39
C GLN A 153 -10.58 -5.64 5.37
N ARG A 154 -10.15 -6.85 4.96
CA ARG A 154 -8.73 -7.17 4.81
C ARG A 154 -8.02 -6.27 3.81
N PHE A 155 -8.60 -6.06 2.64
CA PHE A 155 -8.03 -5.15 1.62
C PHE A 155 -7.99 -3.71 2.11
N MET A 156 -9.04 -3.22 2.76
CA MET A 156 -9.09 -1.88 3.33
C MET A 156 -8.07 -1.71 4.45
N SER A 157 -7.85 -2.70 5.30
CA SER A 157 -6.79 -2.67 6.33
C SER A 157 -5.38 -2.65 5.71
N TYR A 158 -5.17 -3.35 4.59
CA TYR A 158 -3.94 -3.25 3.80
C TYR A 158 -3.73 -1.84 3.23
N MET A 159 -4.77 -1.24 2.65
CA MET A 159 -4.71 0.12 2.12
C MET A 159 -4.48 1.14 3.25
N ASN A 160 -5.15 0.97 4.39
CA ASN A 160 -4.93 1.78 5.60
C ASN A 160 -3.48 1.71 6.08
N GLY A 161 -2.91 0.50 6.18
CA GLY A 161 -1.52 0.30 6.61
C GLY A 161 -0.48 0.93 5.67
N THR A 162 -0.82 1.11 4.39
CA THR A 162 0.05 1.84 3.45
C THR A 162 0.31 3.28 3.93
N TRP A 163 -0.74 3.93 4.43
CA TRP A 163 -0.68 5.35 4.80
C TRP A 163 -0.06 5.59 6.18
N SER A 164 0.06 4.56 7.03
CA SER A 164 0.73 4.69 8.33
C SER A 164 2.24 4.96 8.23
N LEU A 165 2.86 4.67 7.09
CA LEU A 165 4.30 4.90 6.86
C LEU A 165 4.62 6.19 6.07
N GLY A 166 3.65 6.75 5.35
CA GLY A 166 3.92 7.83 4.40
C GLY A 166 2.76 8.76 4.09
N GLY A 167 1.58 8.57 4.70
CA GLY A 167 0.41 9.42 4.49
C GLY A 167 0.69 10.88 4.87
N ARG A 168 1.29 11.11 6.05
CA ARG A 168 1.69 12.44 6.48
C ARG A 168 2.66 13.12 5.51
N ASP A 169 3.64 12.38 4.99
CA ASP A 169 4.68 12.92 4.10
C ASP A 169 4.08 13.44 2.77
N VAL A 170 3.14 12.69 2.19
CA VAL A 170 2.50 13.08 0.92
C VAL A 170 1.48 14.20 1.09
N ILE A 171 0.73 14.22 2.20
CA ILE A 171 -0.23 15.29 2.49
C ILE A 171 0.47 16.60 2.87
N ALA A 172 1.64 16.53 3.51
CA ALA A 172 2.47 17.69 3.85
C ALA A 172 3.41 18.12 2.70
N ALA A 173 3.44 17.41 1.57
CA ALA A 173 4.33 17.74 0.46
C ALA A 173 4.04 19.13 -0.11
N PHE A 174 2.76 19.52 -0.17
CA PHE A 174 2.30 20.84 -0.59
C PHE A 174 1.52 21.51 0.53
N ASP A 175 1.48 22.84 0.55
CA ASP A 175 0.58 23.57 1.44
C ASP A 175 -0.87 23.49 0.93
N LEU A 176 -1.66 22.67 1.60
CA LEU A 176 -3.07 22.46 1.28
C LEU A 176 -4.02 23.37 2.08
N SER A 177 -3.50 24.29 2.89
CA SER A 177 -4.32 25.18 3.75
C SER A 177 -5.31 26.06 2.97
N GLN A 178 -5.02 26.31 1.69
CA GLN A 178 -5.88 27.06 0.77
C GLN A 178 -7.11 26.28 0.28
N PHE A 179 -7.22 24.97 0.58
CA PHE A 179 -8.30 24.11 0.11
C PHE A 179 -9.19 23.65 1.28
N PRO A 180 -10.23 24.43 1.65
CA PRO A 180 -11.10 24.08 2.77
C PRO A 180 -11.99 22.88 2.48
N GLN A 181 -12.35 22.61 1.21
CA GLN A 181 -13.14 21.43 0.84
C GLN A 181 -12.31 20.49 -0.03
N ILE A 182 -12.00 19.32 0.51
CA ILE A 182 -11.22 18.29 -0.15
C ILE A 182 -12.16 17.12 -0.49
N CYS A 183 -12.02 16.54 -1.68
CA CYS A 183 -12.68 15.29 -2.04
C CYS A 183 -11.63 14.20 -2.30
N ASP A 184 -11.69 13.11 -1.54
CA ASP A 184 -10.80 11.95 -1.68
C ASP A 184 -11.52 10.88 -2.51
N LEU A 185 -11.12 10.71 -3.77
CA LEU A 185 -11.75 9.78 -4.70
C LEU A 185 -11.13 8.39 -4.53
N GLY A 186 -11.94 7.40 -4.12
CA GLY A 186 -11.44 6.08 -3.75
C GLY A 186 -10.67 6.10 -2.42
N GLY A 187 -11.05 6.99 -1.50
CA GLY A 187 -10.37 7.19 -0.21
C GLY A 187 -10.47 6.02 0.77
N SER A 188 -11.25 4.97 0.44
CA SER A 188 -11.32 3.70 1.16
C SER A 188 -11.60 3.87 2.66
N SER A 189 -10.69 3.44 3.54
CA SER A 189 -10.81 3.57 5.00
C SER A 189 -10.75 5.01 5.53
N GLY A 190 -10.41 5.98 4.68
CA GLY A 190 -10.24 7.39 5.06
C GLY A 190 -8.93 7.69 5.79
N ALA A 191 -7.92 6.83 5.68
CA ALA A 191 -6.63 7.05 6.34
C ALA A 191 -5.95 8.36 5.92
N LEU A 192 -5.95 8.68 4.61
CA LEU A 192 -5.42 9.97 4.13
C LEU A 192 -6.33 11.15 4.53
N ALA A 193 -7.65 10.96 4.52
CA ALA A 193 -8.58 11.97 5.01
C ALA A 193 -8.30 12.37 6.46
N LYS A 194 -7.98 11.40 7.34
CA LYS A 194 -7.55 11.65 8.72
C LYS A 194 -6.26 12.47 8.81
N GLU A 195 -5.26 12.13 8.01
CA GLU A 195 -4.01 12.92 7.95
C GLU A 195 -4.28 14.35 7.46
N CYS A 196 -5.16 14.54 6.47
CA CYS A 196 -5.57 15.86 5.99
C CYS A 196 -6.18 16.71 7.10
N ILE A 197 -7.20 16.21 7.80
CA ILE A 197 -7.88 16.99 8.83
C ILE A 197 -7.02 17.22 10.07
N TYR A 198 -6.03 16.36 10.31
CA TYR A 198 -5.04 16.53 11.38
C TYR A 198 -4.03 17.64 11.04
N LEU A 199 -3.50 17.66 9.82
CA LEU A 199 -2.53 18.65 9.36
C LEU A 199 -3.17 20.01 9.03
N TYR A 200 -4.42 20.02 8.57
CA TYR A 200 -5.15 21.20 8.14
C TYR A 200 -6.47 21.34 8.91
N PRO A 201 -6.46 22.00 10.09
CA PRO A 201 -7.62 22.03 11.00
C PRO A 201 -8.90 22.64 10.42
N TYR A 202 -8.77 23.47 9.38
CA TYR A 202 -9.89 24.17 8.74
C TYR A 202 -10.47 23.45 7.52
N CYS A 203 -9.90 22.32 7.09
CA CYS A 203 -10.45 21.56 5.98
C CYS A 203 -11.52 20.55 6.44
N THR A 204 -12.40 20.22 5.51
CA THR A 204 -13.32 19.08 5.54
C THR A 204 -13.01 18.17 4.37
N VAL A 205 -13.11 16.85 4.57
CA VAL A 205 -12.83 15.86 3.53
C VAL A 205 -14.08 15.05 3.23
N THR A 206 -14.48 15.00 1.97
CA THR A 206 -15.54 14.11 1.47
C THR A 206 -14.90 12.95 0.73
N ILE A 207 -15.04 11.75 1.27
CA ILE A 207 -14.60 10.51 0.62
C ILE A 207 -15.71 10.04 -0.31
N LEU A 208 -15.41 9.86 -1.60
CA LEU A 208 -16.31 9.22 -2.55
C LEU A 208 -15.75 7.84 -2.89
N ASP A 209 -16.52 6.80 -2.58
CA ASP A 209 -16.13 5.41 -2.82
C ASP A 209 -17.39 4.55 -3.07
N LEU A 210 -17.18 3.29 -3.48
CA LEU A 210 -18.27 2.37 -3.75
C LEU A 210 -19.15 2.15 -2.49
N PRO A 211 -20.47 1.95 -2.66
CA PRO A 211 -21.40 1.83 -1.53
C PRO A 211 -20.98 0.82 -0.46
N GLU A 212 -20.48 -0.34 -0.87
CA GLU A 212 -19.99 -1.39 0.02
C GLU A 212 -18.70 -1.01 0.76
N VAL A 213 -17.80 -0.26 0.13
CA VAL A 213 -16.57 0.26 0.76
C VAL A 213 -16.94 1.31 1.80
N VAL A 214 -17.84 2.23 1.48
CA VAL A 214 -18.32 3.25 2.43
C VAL A 214 -18.98 2.63 3.66
N ARG A 215 -19.84 1.62 3.47
CA ARG A 215 -20.47 0.89 4.57
C ARG A 215 -19.42 0.26 5.50
N THR A 216 -18.42 -0.39 4.93
CA THR A 216 -17.33 -1.02 5.69
C THR A 216 -16.44 0.02 6.38
N ALA A 217 -16.17 1.15 5.72
CA ALA A 217 -15.38 2.26 6.28
C ALA A 217 -16.02 2.85 7.53
N LYS A 218 -17.32 3.16 7.46
CA LYS A 218 -18.10 3.69 8.59
C LYS A 218 -18.19 2.70 9.76
N LYS A 219 -18.24 1.39 9.47
CA LYS A 219 -18.35 0.35 10.50
C LYS A 219 -17.03 0.08 11.23
N HIS A 220 -15.89 0.17 10.53
CA HIS A 220 -14.63 -0.36 11.06
C HIS A 220 -13.47 0.63 11.16
N PHE A 221 -13.51 1.77 10.45
CA PHE A 221 -12.33 2.62 10.29
C PHE A 221 -12.54 4.07 10.71
N ILE A 222 -13.74 4.62 10.53
CA ILE A 222 -14.05 6.01 10.90
C ILE A 222 -14.98 6.03 12.12
N SER A 223 -14.61 6.81 13.14
CA SER A 223 -15.45 7.05 14.32
C SER A 223 -16.56 8.06 13.98
N GLU A 224 -17.73 7.93 14.62
CA GLU A 224 -18.81 8.92 14.50
C GLU A 224 -18.39 10.32 15.00
N GLU A 225 -17.33 10.41 15.79
CA GLU A 225 -16.78 11.67 16.31
C GLU A 225 -16.00 12.49 15.24
N GLU A 226 -15.62 11.86 14.12
CA GLU A 226 -14.87 12.48 13.01
C GLU A 226 -15.78 13.35 12.12
N GLN A 227 -16.36 14.41 12.70
CA GLN A 227 -17.37 15.27 12.06
C GLN A 227 -16.89 16.02 10.80
N ARG A 228 -15.58 16.02 10.51
CA ARG A 228 -14.98 16.67 9.34
C ARG A 228 -14.72 15.71 8.17
N ILE A 229 -15.01 14.42 8.35
CA ILE A 229 -14.92 13.41 7.29
C ILE A 229 -16.35 13.00 6.92
N HIS A 230 -16.71 13.21 5.67
CA HIS A 230 -17.99 12.85 5.11
C HIS A 230 -17.81 11.75 4.06
N PHE A 231 -18.87 10.99 3.81
CA PHE A 231 -18.87 9.93 2.81
C PHE A 231 -19.99 10.15 1.81
N ILE A 232 -19.67 9.94 0.53
CA ILE A 232 -20.60 9.83 -0.58
C ILE A 232 -20.40 8.46 -1.21
N GLU A 233 -21.49 7.73 -1.39
CA GLU A 233 -21.51 6.43 -2.04
C GLU A 233 -21.67 6.62 -3.55
N GLY A 234 -20.79 6.04 -4.36
CA GLY A 234 -20.89 6.11 -5.82
C GLY A 234 -19.68 5.58 -6.57
N ASP A 235 -19.86 5.38 -7.87
CA ASP A 235 -18.80 5.07 -8.83
C ASP A 235 -18.33 6.37 -9.50
N PHE A 236 -17.07 6.75 -9.32
CA PHE A 236 -16.55 8.00 -9.90
C PHE A 236 -16.48 7.99 -11.45
N PHE A 237 -16.59 6.85 -12.12
CA PHE A 237 -16.72 6.79 -13.59
C PHE A 237 -18.14 7.04 -14.07
N GLU A 238 -19.14 6.57 -13.34
CA GLU A 238 -20.55 6.64 -13.75
C GLU A 238 -21.29 7.83 -13.11
N ASP A 239 -21.07 8.08 -11.82
CA ASP A 239 -21.81 9.05 -11.02
C ASP A 239 -21.21 10.46 -11.06
N LEU A 240 -21.96 11.44 -10.54
CA LEU A 240 -21.48 12.81 -10.40
C LEU A 240 -20.42 12.91 -9.29
N ILE A 241 -19.29 13.55 -9.61
CA ILE A 241 -18.26 13.88 -8.63
C ILE A 241 -18.69 15.17 -7.91
N PRO A 242 -18.73 15.19 -6.56
CA PRO A 242 -19.11 16.38 -5.79
C PRO A 242 -18.12 17.52 -6.03
N GLU A 243 -18.58 18.77 -6.00
CA GLU A 243 -17.69 19.94 -6.11
C GLU A 243 -16.76 20.07 -4.89
N ALA A 244 -15.49 20.36 -5.14
CA ALA A 244 -14.47 20.55 -4.11
C ALA A 244 -13.38 21.52 -4.58
N ASP A 245 -12.60 22.06 -3.64
CA ASP A 245 -11.44 22.90 -3.92
C ASP A 245 -10.22 22.04 -4.30
N LEU A 246 -10.08 20.84 -3.73
CA LEU A 246 -9.01 19.90 -4.05
C LEU A 246 -9.56 18.49 -4.18
N TYR A 247 -9.10 17.76 -5.19
CA TYR A 247 -9.34 16.32 -5.31
C TYR A 247 -8.07 15.55 -5.02
N ILE A 248 -8.16 14.51 -4.21
CA ILE A 248 -7.07 13.57 -3.98
C ILE A 248 -7.37 12.30 -4.77
N LEU A 249 -6.40 11.85 -5.56
CA LEU A 249 -6.40 10.56 -6.25
C LEU A 249 -5.15 9.79 -5.81
N ALA A 250 -5.28 9.09 -4.69
CA ALA A 250 -4.17 8.33 -4.11
C ALA A 250 -4.26 6.86 -4.48
N ARG A 251 -3.30 6.36 -5.26
CA ARG A 251 -3.30 4.97 -5.78
C ARG A 251 -4.56 4.64 -6.58
N ILE A 252 -5.00 5.59 -7.40
CA ILE A 252 -6.19 5.47 -8.25
C ILE A 252 -5.77 5.37 -9.70
N CYS A 253 -5.02 6.34 -10.21
CA CYS A 253 -4.65 6.42 -11.62
C CYS A 253 -3.86 5.18 -12.06
N HIS A 254 -3.04 4.60 -11.19
CA HIS A 254 -2.24 3.43 -11.56
C HIS A 254 -3.06 2.15 -11.84
N ASN A 255 -4.34 2.10 -11.46
CA ASN A 255 -5.21 0.94 -11.68
C ASN A 255 -5.78 0.90 -13.11
N TRP A 256 -5.71 2.02 -13.82
CA TRP A 256 -6.50 2.26 -15.02
C TRP A 256 -5.63 2.56 -16.23
N THR A 257 -6.17 2.31 -17.42
CA THR A 257 -5.55 2.71 -18.69
C THR A 257 -5.46 4.23 -18.82
N ASP A 258 -4.68 4.71 -19.80
CA ASP A 258 -4.51 6.15 -20.03
C ASP A 258 -5.85 6.80 -20.43
N GLU A 259 -6.71 6.10 -21.17
CA GLU A 259 -8.05 6.56 -21.57
C GLU A 259 -8.99 6.73 -20.37
N LYS A 260 -9.04 5.73 -19.48
CA LYS A 260 -9.84 5.83 -18.25
C LYS A 260 -9.30 6.91 -17.31
N CYS A 261 -7.98 7.06 -17.20
CA CYS A 261 -7.38 8.17 -16.45
C CYS A 261 -7.79 9.53 -17.03
N ALA A 262 -7.75 9.69 -18.35
CA ALA A 262 -8.16 10.93 -19.01
C ALA A 262 -9.65 11.23 -18.80
N GLN A 263 -10.52 10.21 -18.88
CA GLN A 263 -11.95 10.33 -18.57
C GLN A 263 -12.17 10.80 -17.13
N LEU A 264 -11.54 10.14 -16.15
CA LEU A 264 -11.66 10.49 -14.74
C LEU A 264 -11.16 11.91 -14.47
N LEU A 265 -9.94 12.25 -14.90
CA LEU A 265 -9.37 13.57 -14.70
C LEU A 265 -10.20 14.67 -15.37
N THR A 266 -10.85 14.40 -16.51
CA THR A 266 -11.77 15.35 -17.14
C THR A 266 -13.02 15.58 -16.28
N LYS A 267 -13.58 14.53 -15.66
CA LYS A 267 -14.70 14.68 -14.70
C LYS A 267 -14.27 15.48 -13.48
N VAL A 268 -13.09 15.19 -12.92
CA VAL A 268 -12.50 15.92 -11.79
C VAL A 268 -12.29 17.39 -12.14
N TYR A 269 -11.72 17.69 -13.31
CA TYR A 269 -11.55 19.07 -13.77
C TYR A 269 -12.88 19.83 -13.85
N LYS A 270 -13.94 19.19 -14.34
CA LYS A 270 -15.28 19.80 -14.42
C LYS A 270 -15.86 20.11 -13.05
N ALA A 271 -15.76 19.19 -12.09
CA ALA A 271 -16.27 19.37 -10.73
C ALA A 271 -15.40 20.32 -9.87
N CYS A 272 -14.13 20.49 -10.25
CA CYS A 272 -13.19 21.33 -9.52
C CYS A 272 -13.53 22.81 -9.57
N LYS A 273 -13.53 23.46 -8.42
CA LYS A 273 -13.84 24.89 -8.30
C LYS A 273 -12.75 25.77 -8.94
N PRO A 274 -13.06 27.02 -9.32
CA PRO A 274 -12.04 27.96 -9.77
C PRO A 274 -10.93 28.12 -8.73
N ARG A 275 -9.67 28.11 -9.19
CA ARG A 275 -8.46 28.08 -8.34
C ARG A 275 -8.30 26.80 -7.52
N GLY A 276 -9.10 25.77 -7.76
CA GLY A 276 -8.91 24.46 -7.16
C GLY A 276 -7.74 23.69 -7.79
N GLY A 277 -7.64 22.41 -7.44
CA GLY A 277 -6.64 21.52 -8.02
C GLY A 277 -6.93 20.04 -7.84
N VAL A 278 -5.96 19.24 -8.26
CA VAL A 278 -5.93 17.79 -8.11
C VAL A 278 -4.56 17.38 -7.58
N LEU A 279 -4.54 16.55 -6.55
CA LEU A 279 -3.38 15.95 -5.92
C LEU A 279 -3.37 14.44 -6.25
N ILE A 280 -2.47 14.03 -7.14
CA ILE A 280 -2.22 12.63 -7.47
C ILE A 280 -1.12 12.10 -6.55
N ILE A 281 -1.36 10.96 -5.90
CA ILE A 281 -0.39 10.33 -5.00
C ILE A 281 -0.10 8.91 -5.49
N GLU A 282 1.08 8.69 -6.07
CA GLU A 282 1.43 7.47 -6.80
C GLU A 282 2.93 7.12 -6.68
N MET A 283 3.31 5.90 -7.07
CA MET A 283 4.73 5.54 -7.22
C MET A 283 5.23 5.96 -8.61
N VAL A 284 5.92 7.09 -8.69
CA VAL A 284 6.24 7.70 -9.99
C VAL A 284 7.60 7.23 -10.51
N LEU A 285 7.62 6.69 -11.73
CA LEU A 285 8.85 6.31 -12.44
C LEU A 285 9.75 7.54 -12.67
N ASN A 286 11.05 7.30 -12.86
CA ASN A 286 11.95 8.29 -13.43
C ASN A 286 11.62 8.45 -14.92
N GLU A 287 11.93 9.62 -15.48
CA GLU A 287 11.64 9.91 -16.90
C GLU A 287 12.37 8.96 -17.84
N ASP A 288 13.59 8.54 -17.47
CA ASP A 288 14.38 7.55 -18.22
C ASP A 288 13.95 6.09 -17.99
N ARG A 289 12.94 5.86 -17.13
CA ARG A 289 12.41 4.54 -16.73
C ARG A 289 13.48 3.58 -16.18
N LYS A 290 14.55 4.09 -15.56
CA LYS A 290 15.58 3.26 -14.91
C LYS A 290 15.36 3.03 -13.42
N GLY A 291 14.32 3.63 -12.85
CA GLY A 291 13.99 3.48 -11.43
C GLY A 291 12.85 4.41 -11.01
N PRO A 292 12.52 4.46 -9.71
CA PRO A 292 13.04 3.56 -8.67
C PRO A 292 12.55 2.12 -8.85
N LEU A 293 13.31 1.13 -8.37
CA LEU A 293 12.97 -0.29 -8.48
C LEU A 293 11.56 -0.60 -7.93
N LEU A 294 11.18 0.01 -6.80
CA LEU A 294 9.86 -0.19 -6.20
C LEU A 294 8.71 0.21 -7.14
N ALA A 295 8.85 1.30 -7.92
CA ALA A 295 7.84 1.69 -8.90
C ALA A 295 7.73 0.68 -10.06
N HIS A 296 8.85 0.09 -10.50
CA HIS A 296 8.81 -1.00 -11.49
C HIS A 296 8.14 -2.25 -10.94
N LEU A 297 8.48 -2.67 -9.71
CA LEU A 297 7.85 -3.81 -9.07
C LEU A 297 6.35 -3.58 -8.90
N GLN A 298 5.96 -2.39 -8.46
CA GLN A 298 4.55 -2.01 -8.36
C GLN A 298 3.85 -2.03 -9.72
N SER A 299 4.49 -1.56 -10.80
CA SER A 299 3.93 -1.64 -12.15
C SER A 299 3.73 -3.08 -12.63
N ILE A 300 4.60 -4.01 -12.24
CA ILE A 300 4.39 -5.45 -12.46
C ILE A 300 3.16 -5.94 -11.70
N LEU A 301 2.98 -5.49 -10.45
CA LEU A 301 1.77 -5.82 -9.69
C LEU A 301 0.51 -5.18 -10.29
N MET A 302 0.61 -4.03 -10.97
CA MET A 302 -0.50 -3.43 -11.72
C MET A 302 -0.85 -4.26 -12.95
N LEU A 303 0.14 -4.75 -13.71
CA LEU A 303 -0.09 -5.66 -14.83
C LEU A 303 -0.84 -6.94 -14.40
N VAL A 304 -0.44 -7.54 -13.28
CA VAL A 304 -1.01 -8.81 -12.83
C VAL A 304 -2.43 -8.64 -12.26
N ARG A 305 -2.77 -7.48 -11.70
CA ARG A 305 -4.02 -7.27 -10.93
C ARG A 305 -5.02 -6.35 -11.60
N THR A 306 -4.58 -5.37 -12.37
CA THR A 306 -5.40 -4.24 -12.82
C THR A 306 -5.35 -4.09 -14.33
N GLU A 307 -5.82 -2.96 -14.85
CA GLU A 307 -5.66 -2.58 -16.26
C GLU A 307 -4.54 -1.55 -16.47
N GLY A 308 -3.90 -1.11 -15.38
CA GLY A 308 -3.01 0.04 -15.39
C GLY A 308 -1.52 -0.28 -15.23
N LYS A 309 -0.77 0.78 -14.91
CA LYS A 309 0.69 0.82 -14.82
C LYS A 309 1.12 2.00 -13.94
N GLU A 310 2.35 1.93 -13.45
CA GLU A 310 3.01 3.15 -12.96
C GLU A 310 3.48 4.01 -14.14
N ARG A 311 3.58 5.33 -13.92
CA ARG A 311 3.82 6.32 -14.98
C ARG A 311 4.98 7.25 -14.66
N THR A 312 5.57 7.85 -15.68
CA THR A 312 6.57 8.92 -15.55
C THR A 312 5.90 10.27 -15.26
N PRO A 313 6.65 11.30 -14.79
CA PRO A 313 6.14 12.65 -14.65
C PRO A 313 5.56 13.21 -15.95
N LEU A 314 6.21 12.97 -17.09
CA LEU A 314 5.71 13.44 -18.38
C LEU A 314 4.37 12.79 -18.74
N GLU A 315 4.20 11.49 -18.47
CA GLU A 315 2.92 10.79 -18.67
C GLU A 315 1.80 11.40 -17.81
N TYR A 316 2.05 11.65 -16.51
CA TYR A 316 1.07 12.33 -15.65
C TYR A 316 0.78 13.76 -16.11
N SER A 317 1.82 14.53 -16.45
CA SER A 317 1.67 15.90 -16.96
C SER A 317 0.83 15.95 -18.24
N THR A 318 0.99 14.96 -19.12
CA THR A 318 0.22 14.84 -20.36
C THR A 318 -1.25 14.57 -20.06
N LEU A 319 -1.54 13.60 -19.18
CA LEU A 319 -2.91 13.29 -18.75
C LEU A 319 -3.61 14.48 -18.08
N LEU A 320 -2.90 15.16 -17.18
CA LEU A 320 -3.40 16.35 -16.48
C LEU A 320 -3.69 17.50 -17.46
N SER A 321 -2.76 17.78 -18.37
CA SER A 321 -2.92 18.85 -19.37
C SER A 321 -4.07 18.55 -20.34
N ALA A 322 -4.24 17.30 -20.76
CA ALA A 322 -5.34 16.88 -21.62
C ALA A 322 -6.72 17.07 -20.96
N ALA A 323 -6.79 16.90 -19.63
CA ALA A 323 -8.00 17.16 -18.85
C ALA A 323 -8.28 18.67 -18.60
N GLY A 324 -7.28 19.53 -18.83
CA GLY A 324 -7.38 20.99 -18.67
C GLY A 324 -6.60 21.55 -17.46
N PHE A 325 -6.03 20.70 -16.61
CA PHE A 325 -5.20 21.15 -15.50
C PHE A 325 -3.87 21.74 -15.98
N LYS A 326 -3.30 22.63 -15.18
CA LYS A 326 -2.05 23.36 -15.45
C LYS A 326 -1.11 23.26 -14.25
N GLU A 327 0.12 23.72 -14.44
CA GLU A 327 1.10 23.90 -13.36
C GLU A 327 1.35 22.63 -12.55
N ALA A 328 1.47 21.48 -13.24
CA ALA A 328 1.73 20.21 -12.58
C ALA A 328 3.13 20.20 -11.95
N GLU A 329 3.19 20.16 -10.62
CA GLU A 329 4.43 20.07 -9.84
C GLU A 329 4.50 18.71 -9.14
N ARG A 330 5.64 18.01 -9.26
CA ARG A 330 5.94 16.77 -8.53
C ARG A 330 6.85 17.07 -7.35
N LYS A 331 6.49 16.55 -6.18
CA LYS A 331 7.37 16.45 -5.02
C LYS A 331 7.60 14.99 -4.67
N LYS A 332 8.88 14.61 -4.65
CA LYS A 332 9.31 13.27 -4.24
C LYS A 332 9.21 13.15 -2.72
N THR A 333 8.59 12.10 -2.22
CA THR A 333 8.66 11.74 -0.79
C THR A 333 9.35 10.38 -0.63
N ARG A 334 9.23 9.75 0.54
CA ARG A 334 9.97 8.52 0.86
C ARG A 334 9.47 7.29 0.11
N LEU A 335 8.15 7.14 -0.06
CA LEU A 335 7.53 5.93 -0.62
C LEU A 335 6.65 6.22 -1.84
N TYR A 336 5.87 7.30 -1.76
CA TYR A 336 4.97 7.76 -2.82
C TYR A 336 5.31 9.20 -3.15
N ASP A 337 5.03 9.62 -4.36
CA ASP A 337 5.21 11.01 -4.75
C ASP A 337 3.87 11.72 -4.79
N ALA A 338 3.91 13.01 -4.52
CA ALA A 338 2.75 13.89 -4.63
C ALA A 338 2.90 14.74 -5.90
N ILE A 339 1.87 14.76 -6.74
CA ILE A 339 1.78 15.61 -7.92
C ILE A 339 0.57 16.51 -7.77
N LEU A 340 0.78 17.81 -7.65
CA LEU A 340 -0.28 18.80 -7.56
C LEU A 340 -0.41 19.54 -8.90
N ALA A 341 -1.63 19.63 -9.43
CA ALA A 341 -1.95 20.46 -10.59
C ALA A 341 -3.17 21.34 -10.31
N ARG A 342 -3.22 22.52 -10.94
CA ARG A 342 -4.24 23.55 -10.69
C ARG A 342 -5.21 23.66 -11.86
N LYS A 343 -6.45 24.07 -11.56
CA LYS A 343 -7.47 24.37 -12.57
C LYS A 343 -7.27 25.74 -13.19
#